data_AF-A0A9C7TDY6-F1
#
_entry.id   AF-A0A9C7TDY6-F1
#
_cell.length_a   1.000
_cell.length_b   1.000
_cell.length_c   1.000
_cell.angle_alpha   90.00
_cell.angle_beta   90.00
_cell.angle_gamma   90.00
#
_symmetry.space_group_name_H-M   'P 1'
#
loop_
_entity.id
_entity.type
_entity.pdbx_description
1 polymer ?
#
loop_
_entity_poly.entity_id
_entity_poly.type
_entity_poly.pdbx_seq_one_letter_code
_entity_poly.pdbx_strand_id
1 'polypeptide(L)'
;KFEVEKEAAGPLSGKKFVFTGTLSSMTRSEAEELVRKLGGEASSSVSRRTDYVVVGENPGSKLERARQLGVKTITEEEFLRMVGKG
;
A
#
# COMPACT_ATOMS: atom_id res chain seq x y z
N LYS A 1 20.26 20.08 16.62
CA LYS A 1 20.62 18.72 16.16
C LYS A 1 19.29 18.05 15.85
N PHE A 2 18.92 17.94 14.58
CA PHE A 2 17.62 17.36 14.22
C PHE A 2 17.72 15.85 14.46
N GLU A 3 16.94 15.36 15.40
CA GLU A 3 16.76 13.94 15.66
C GLU A 3 16.00 13.36 14.48
N VAL A 4 16.71 12.75 13.54
CA VAL A 4 16.11 11.87 12.56
C VAL A 4 16.07 10.52 13.23
N GLU A 5 14.97 10.24 13.93
CA GLU A 5 14.62 8.89 14.33
C GLU A 5 14.62 8.05 13.04
N LYS A 6 15.70 7.29 12.83
CA LYS A 6 15.72 6.18 11.89
C LYS A 6 14.69 5.19 12.41
N GLU A 7 13.42 5.42 12.11
CA GLU A 7 12.40 4.39 12.21
C GLU A 7 12.94 3.20 11.43
N ALA A 8 13.04 2.06 12.13
CA ALA A 8 13.58 0.82 11.60
C ALA A 8 13.03 0.61 10.19
N ALA A 9 13.87 0.21 9.24
CA ALA A 9 13.43 -0.17 7.90
C ALA A 9 12.39 -1.29 8.03
N GLY A 10 11.12 -0.90 8.16
CA GLY A 10 10.02 -1.83 8.34
C GLY A 10 9.89 -2.68 7.09
N PRO A 11 9.05 -3.72 7.13
CA PRO A 11 8.87 -4.64 6.00
C PRO A 11 8.46 -3.93 4.71
N LEU A 12 7.93 -2.71 4.81
CA LEU A 12 7.46 -1.88 3.71
C LEU A 12 8.40 -0.73 3.33
N SER A 13 9.60 -0.66 3.92
CA SER A 13 10.52 0.46 3.72
C SER A 13 10.84 0.70 2.24
N GLY A 14 10.62 1.94 1.79
CA GLY A 14 10.89 2.37 0.41
C GLY A 14 9.92 1.85 -0.66
N LYS A 15 8.84 1.18 -0.26
CA LYS A 15 7.80 0.68 -1.18
C LYS A 15 6.61 1.64 -1.23
N LYS A 16 6.07 1.88 -2.43
CA LYS A 16 4.86 2.67 -2.66
C LYS A 16 3.63 1.78 -2.85
N PHE A 17 2.63 1.98 -2.01
CA PHE A 17 1.35 1.29 -2.03
C PHE A 17 0.22 2.21 -2.52
N VAL A 18 -0.70 1.66 -3.29
CA VAL A 18 -1.96 2.32 -3.67
C VAL A 18 -3.12 1.39 -3.36
N PHE A 19 -4.15 1.92 -2.72
CA PHE A 19 -5.33 1.14 -2.37
C PHE A 19 -6.46 1.42 -3.38
N THR A 20 -7.10 0.37 -3.88
CA THR A 20 -8.27 0.46 -4.77
C THR A 20 -9.38 -0.47 -4.30
N GLY A 21 -10.62 -0.01 -4.45
CA GLY A 21 -11.79 -0.68 -3.89
C GLY A 21 -12.01 -0.37 -2.42
N THR A 22 -12.90 -1.13 -1.80
CA THR A 22 -13.20 -1.10 -0.36
C THR A 22 -12.41 -2.21 0.31
N LEU A 23 -11.66 -1.86 1.36
CA LEU A 23 -10.98 -2.85 2.19
C LEU A 23 -11.96 -3.34 3.27
N SER A 24 -12.06 -4.64 3.47
CA SER A 24 -13.05 -5.24 4.39
C SER A 24 -12.53 -5.28 5.83
N SER A 25 -11.20 -5.32 6.02
CA SER A 25 -10.56 -5.49 7.34
C SER A 25 -10.22 -4.16 8.01
N MET A 26 -10.10 -3.07 7.24
CA MET A 26 -9.78 -1.74 7.76
C MET A 26 -10.22 -0.64 6.79
N THR A 27 -10.28 0.60 7.27
CA THR A 27 -10.47 1.74 6.38
C THR A 27 -9.22 1.99 5.54
N ARG A 28 -9.42 2.61 4.38
CA ARG A 28 -8.30 3.01 3.53
C ARG A 28 -7.30 3.91 4.27
N SER A 29 -7.79 4.85 5.09
CA SER A 29 -6.92 5.73 5.88
C SER A 29 -6.06 4.96 6.87
N GLU A 30 -6.62 3.95 7.55
CA GLU A 30 -5.85 3.08 8.44
C GLU A 30 -4.78 2.27 7.69
N ALA A 31 -5.11 1.78 6.49
CA ALA A 31 -4.15 1.07 5.66
C ALA A 31 -2.99 1.99 5.21
N GLU A 32 -3.31 3.23 4.81
CA GLU A 32 -2.31 4.24 4.45
C GLU A 32 -1.41 4.60 5.64
N GLU A 33 -1.98 4.72 6.84
CA GLU A 33 -1.22 4.97 8.07
C GLU A 33 -0.33 3.78 8.43
N LEU A 34 -0.82 2.55 8.31
CA LEU A 34 -0.05 1.34 8.57
C LEU A 34 1.14 1.21 7.63
N VAL A 35 0.96 1.51 6.34
CA VAL A 35 2.07 1.57 5.37
C VAL A 35 3.13 2.55 5.81
N ARG A 36 2.73 3.78 6.20
CA ARG A 36 3.65 4.82 6.66
C ARG A 36 4.39 4.41 7.94
N LYS A 37 3.69 3.84 8.91
CA LYS A 37 4.27 3.31 10.16
C LYS A 37 5.29 2.20 9.93
N LEU A 38 5.17 1.46 8.83
CA LEU A 38 6.10 0.40 8.45
C LEU A 38 7.20 0.89 7.48
N GLY A 39 7.38 2.22 7.36
CA GLY A 39 8.41 2.86 6.54
C GLY A 39 8.08 2.94 5.04
N GLY A 40 6.88 2.53 4.64
CA GLY A 40 6.41 2.62 3.26
C GLY A 40 5.74 3.95 2.95
N GLU A 41 5.38 4.13 1.69
CA GLU A 41 4.66 5.31 1.21
C GLU A 41 3.30 4.89 0.66
N ALA A 42 2.23 5.57 1.08
CA ALA A 42 0.90 5.34 0.55
C ALA A 42 0.45 6.49 -0.36
N SER A 43 -0.03 6.17 -1.57
CA SER A 43 -0.52 7.14 -2.56
C SER A 43 -1.93 6.80 -3.03
N SER A 44 -2.66 7.83 -3.44
CA SER A 44 -4.02 7.70 -3.98
C SER A 44 -4.07 7.45 -5.49
N SER A 45 -2.92 7.56 -6.16
CA SER A 45 -2.80 7.49 -7.62
C SER A 45 -1.82 6.40 -8.03
N VAL A 46 -2.23 5.59 -9.02
CA VAL A 46 -1.34 4.57 -9.59
C VAL A 46 -0.40 5.25 -10.57
N SER A 47 0.90 5.12 -10.31
CA SER A 47 1.97 5.67 -11.14
C SER A 47 3.01 4.59 -11.46
N ARG A 48 3.92 4.88 -12.39
CA ARG A 48 5.06 3.97 -12.69
C ARG A 48 6.01 3.78 -11.49
N ARG A 49 5.92 4.64 -10.48
CA ARG A 49 6.68 4.52 -9.23
C ARG A 49 5.95 3.69 -8.19
N THR A 50 4.69 3.33 -8.42
CA THR A 50 3.93 2.48 -7.49
C THR A 50 4.47 1.07 -7.58
N ASP A 51 4.85 0.49 -6.44
CA ASP A 51 5.34 -0.88 -6.36
C ASP A 51 4.18 -1.87 -6.26
N TYR A 52 3.17 -1.55 -5.43
CA TYR A 52 2.04 -2.41 -5.14
C TYR A 52 0.70 -1.67 -5.20
N VAL A 53 -0.29 -2.33 -5.78
CA VAL A 53 -1.69 -1.91 -5.72
C VAL A 53 -2.47 -2.94 -4.93
N VAL A 54 -2.98 -2.55 -3.76
CA VAL A 54 -3.83 -3.39 -2.93
C VAL A 54 -5.26 -3.32 -3.45
N VAL A 55 -5.78 -4.47 -3.83
CA VAL A 55 -7.09 -4.64 -4.46
C VAL A 55 -8.07 -5.17 -3.40
N GLY A 56 -8.98 -4.31 -2.98
CA GLY A 56 -10.12 -4.66 -2.14
C GLY A 56 -11.37 -5.01 -2.97
N GLU A 57 -12.51 -5.07 -2.29
CA GLU A 57 -13.82 -5.31 -2.88
C GLU A 57 -14.20 -4.20 -3.87
N ASN A 58 -14.82 -4.58 -5.00
CA ASN A 58 -15.23 -3.68 -6.08
C ASN A 58 -14.09 -2.74 -6.56
N PRO A 59 -13.00 -3.28 -7.11
CA PRO A 59 -11.88 -2.47 -7.55
C PRO A 59 -12.27 -1.60 -8.75
N GLY A 60 -12.26 -0.28 -8.56
CA GLY A 60 -12.58 0.69 -9.61
C GLY A 60 -11.45 0.89 -10.64
N SER A 61 -11.52 2.00 -11.39
CA SER A 61 -10.63 2.34 -12.52
C SER A 61 -9.11 2.38 -12.21
N LYS A 62 -8.71 2.32 -10.93
CA LYS A 62 -7.30 2.22 -10.53
C LYS A 62 -6.72 0.82 -10.78
N LEU A 63 -7.52 -0.24 -10.74
CA LEU A 63 -7.06 -1.60 -11.08
C LEU A 63 -6.68 -1.69 -12.56
N GLU A 64 -7.53 -1.14 -13.44
CA GLU A 64 -7.22 -1.05 -14.87
C GLU A 64 -5.95 -0.25 -15.11
N ARG A 65 -5.79 0.89 -14.42
CA ARG A 65 -4.57 1.71 -14.48
C ARG A 65 -3.32 0.93 -14.04
N ALA A 66 -3.43 0.14 -12.97
CA ALA A 66 -2.34 -0.72 -12.49
C ALA A 66 -1.93 -1.76 -13.53
N ARG A 67 -2.92 -2.43 -14.14
CA ARG A 67 -2.68 -3.40 -15.22
C ARG A 67 -2.03 -2.76 -16.44
N GLN A 68 -2.51 -1.58 -16.87
CA GLN A 68 -1.93 -0.83 -17.99
C GLN A 68 -0.47 -0.42 -17.75
N LEU A 69 -0.14 -0.06 -16.51
CA LEU A 69 1.21 0.37 -16.14
C LEU A 69 2.13 -0.81 -15.77
N GLY A 70 1.61 -2.04 -15.75
CA GLY A 70 2.36 -3.23 -15.34
C GLY A 70 2.75 -3.23 -13.84
N VAL A 71 1.99 -2.51 -13.01
CA VAL A 71 2.23 -2.45 -11.56
C VAL A 71 1.70 -3.72 -10.90
N LYS A 72 2.44 -4.24 -9.90
CA LYS A 72 2.04 -5.45 -9.18
C LYS A 72 0.78 -5.18 -8.36
N THR A 73 -0.25 -5.99 -8.58
CA THR A 73 -1.48 -5.97 -7.79
C THR A 73 -1.44 -7.09 -6.76
N ILE A 74 -1.81 -6.80 -5.52
CA ILE A 74 -1.92 -7.77 -4.43
C ILE A 74 -3.31 -7.67 -3.78
N THR A 75 -3.77 -8.72 -3.13
CA THR A 75 -5.03 -8.69 -2.38
C THR A 75 -4.84 -8.02 -1.01
N GLU A 76 -5.96 -7.68 -0.36
CA GLU A 76 -5.94 -7.23 1.04
C GLU A 76 -5.29 -8.26 1.97
N GLU A 77 -5.58 -9.55 1.80
CA GLU A 77 -4.99 -10.63 2.60
C GLU A 77 -3.46 -10.69 2.44
N GLU A 78 -2.95 -10.54 1.22
CA GLU A 78 -1.51 -10.48 0.97
C GLU A 78 -0.89 -9.25 1.66
N PHE A 79 -1.55 -8.09 1.60
CA PHE A 79 -1.12 -6.91 2.31
C PHE A 79 -1.07 -7.15 3.83
N LEU A 80 -2.11 -7.76 4.41
CA LEU A 80 -2.17 -8.12 5.83
C LEU A 80 -1.01 -9.03 6.25
N ARG A 81 -0.64 -10.01 5.41
CA ARG A 81 0.53 -10.86 5.66
C ARG A 81 1.84 -10.08 5.61
N MET A 82 1.99 -9.12 4.68
CA MET A 82 3.19 -8.28 4.60
C MET A 82 3.37 -7.38 5.82
N VAL A 83 2.27 -6.95 6.45
CA VAL A 83 2.28 -6.10 7.65
C VAL A 83 2.24 -6.91 8.96
N GLY A 84 2.31 -8.24 8.90
CA GLY A 84 2.35 -9.11 10.08
C GLY A 84 1.02 -9.26 10.82
N LYS A 85 -0.10 -9.02 10.15
CA LYS A 85 -1.47 -9.21 10.67
C LYS A 85 -2.14 -10.52 10.19
N GLY A 86 -1.36 -11.49 9.74
CA GLY A 86 -1.83 -12.76 9.16
C GLY A 86 -1.53 -13.98 10.03
#